data_AF-A0A7J5JAI6-F1
#
_entry.id   AF-A0A7J5JAI6-F1
#
_cell.length_a   1.000
_cell.length_b   1.000
_cell.length_c   1.000
_cell.angle_alpha   90.00
_cell.angle_beta   90.00
_cell.angle_gamma   90.00
#
_symmetry.space_group_name_H-M   'P 1'
#
loop_
_entity.id
_entity.type
_entity.pdbx_description
1 polymer ?
#
loop_
_entity_poly.entity_id
_entity_poly.type
_entity_poly.pdbx_seq_one_letter_code
_entity_poly.pdbx_strand_id
1 'polypeptide(L)'
;VISPVPLSESKFKEIKTDPVAIQSIWRGGNYLNLILQVKVKDQKHGYHFIENKLENKDGEQTLYLTLYHDRNNDIEGFNRKVYLSVPLWAYAGKLHKGDKIVFNIRTYKEGMTSRIFYF
;
A
#
# COMPACT_ATOMS: atom_id res chain seq x y z
N VAL A 1 9.20 9.35 -5.96
CA VAL A 1 8.12 8.32 -5.96
C VAL A 1 8.76 7.00 -5.58
N ILE A 2 8.13 6.21 -4.71
CA ILE A 2 8.60 4.87 -4.31
C ILE A 2 7.70 3.83 -4.98
N SER A 3 8.29 2.86 -5.68
CA SER A 3 7.55 1.83 -6.43
C SER A 3 8.20 0.43 -6.34
N PRO A 4 8.46 -0.11 -5.14
CA PRO A 4 8.97 -1.45 -4.99
C PRO A 4 7.91 -2.48 -5.39
N VAL A 5 8.35 -3.60 -5.96
CA VAL A 5 7.47 -4.76 -6.18
C VAL A 5 7.00 -5.27 -4.82
N PRO A 6 5.69 -5.53 -4.62
CA PRO A 6 5.22 -6.08 -3.35
C PRO A 6 5.93 -7.39 -3.00
N LEU A 7 6.14 -7.60 -1.70
CA LEU A 7 6.76 -8.81 -1.15
C LEU A 7 5.78 -9.53 -0.24
N SER A 8 5.89 -10.85 -0.14
CA SER A 8 5.13 -11.62 0.84
C SER A 8 5.46 -11.18 2.27
N GLU A 9 4.49 -11.31 3.16
CA GLU A 9 4.62 -10.95 4.59
C GLU A 9 5.87 -11.56 5.25
N SER A 10 6.22 -12.80 4.90
CA SER A 10 7.39 -13.53 5.40
C SER A 10 8.76 -12.89 5.08
N LYS A 11 8.82 -11.90 4.19
CA LYS A 11 10.06 -11.16 3.87
C LYS A 11 10.33 -9.99 4.83
N PHE A 12 9.36 -9.65 5.68
CA PHE A 12 9.49 -8.59 6.65
C PHE A 12 9.80 -9.18 8.02
N LYS A 13 10.82 -8.63 8.70
CA LYS A 13 11.14 -9.03 10.09
C LYS A 13 10.01 -8.71 11.06
N GLU A 14 9.34 -7.58 10.82
CA GLU A 14 8.19 -7.10 11.58
C GLU A 14 7.29 -6.30 10.63
N ILE A 15 5.98 -6.42 10.83
CA ILE A 15 5.00 -5.67 10.04
C ILE A 15 4.72 -4.32 10.70
N LYS A 16 5.17 -3.25 10.05
CA LYS A 16 4.95 -1.86 10.47
C LYS A 16 3.89 -1.21 9.59
N THR A 17 2.90 -0.61 10.23
CA THR A 17 1.75 0.04 9.56
C THR A 17 1.49 1.40 10.19
N ASP A 18 2.52 2.21 10.37
CA ASP A 18 2.36 3.54 10.97
C ASP A 18 1.31 4.37 10.20
N PRO A 19 0.44 5.11 10.91
CA PRO A 19 -0.70 5.76 10.28
C PRO A 19 -0.28 6.86 9.30
N VAL A 20 -1.10 7.05 8.27
CA VAL A 20 -0.98 8.15 7.29
C VAL A 20 -2.31 8.88 7.13
N ALA A 21 -2.30 10.05 6.50
CA ALA A 21 -3.50 10.66 5.94
C ALA A 21 -3.54 10.42 4.42
N ILE A 22 -4.70 10.00 3.91
CA ILE A 22 -4.89 9.76 2.48
C ILE A 22 -5.27 11.08 1.82
N GLN A 23 -4.48 11.53 0.83
CA GLN A 23 -4.89 12.63 -0.04
C GLN A 23 -5.58 12.09 -1.29
N SER A 24 -5.02 11.05 -1.92
CA SER A 24 -5.63 10.38 -3.08
C SER A 24 -5.07 8.98 -3.27
N ILE A 25 -5.90 8.05 -3.73
CA ILE A 25 -5.48 6.72 -4.20
C ILE A 25 -6.28 6.40 -5.46
N TRP A 26 -5.60 6.02 -6.54
CA TRP A 26 -6.25 5.67 -7.80
C TRP A 26 -5.44 4.65 -8.59
N ARG A 27 -6.14 3.79 -9.32
CA ARG A 27 -5.52 2.96 -10.35
C ARG A 27 -5.26 3.81 -11.61
N GLY A 28 -4.06 3.73 -12.16
CA GLY A 28 -3.70 4.37 -13.42
C GLY A 28 -2.64 3.57 -14.16
N GLY A 29 -2.94 3.16 -15.39
CA GLY A 29 -2.10 2.22 -16.15
C GLY A 29 -1.86 0.93 -15.36
N ASN A 30 -0.61 0.46 -15.34
CA ASN A 30 -0.19 -0.72 -14.59
C ASN A 30 0.24 -0.41 -13.15
N TYR A 31 -0.37 0.60 -12.52
CA TYR A 31 -0.03 1.03 -11.17
C TYR A 31 -1.27 1.36 -10.32
N LEU A 32 -1.16 1.10 -9.02
CA LEU A 32 -2.01 1.72 -8.00
C LEU A 32 -1.22 2.87 -7.38
N ASN A 33 -1.65 4.10 -7.62
CA ASN A 33 -0.92 5.31 -7.22
C ASN A 33 -1.52 5.89 -5.93
N LEU A 34 -0.66 6.42 -5.07
CA LEU A 34 -1.01 7.01 -3.78
C LEU A 34 -0.33 8.36 -3.61
N ILE A 35 -1.11 9.35 -3.18
CA ILE A 35 -0.62 10.59 -2.59
C ILE A 35 -1.07 10.57 -1.13
N LEU A 36 -0.09 10.55 -0.22
CA LEU A 36 -0.30 10.46 1.21
C LEU A 36 0.29 11.70 1.90
N GLN A 37 -0.20 12.01 3.08
CA GLN A 37 0.45 12.91 4.02
C GLN A 37 0.88 12.12 5.25
N VAL A 38 2.12 12.28 5.66
CA VAL A 38 2.72 11.67 6.85
C VAL A 38 3.24 12.75 7.77
N LYS A 39 3.26 12.49 9.08
CA LYS A 39 3.89 13.40 10.03
C LYS A 39 5.35 12.99 10.21
N VAL A 40 6.26 13.92 9.98
CA VAL A 40 7.72 13.70 10.00
C VAL A 40 8.34 14.83 10.82
N LYS A 41 9.45 14.54 11.49
CA LYS A 41 10.30 15.54 12.11
C LYS A 41 11.72 15.40 11.58
N ASP A 42 12.43 14.34 12.00
CA ASP A 42 13.87 14.22 11.78
C ASP A 42 14.27 12.87 11.16
N GLN A 43 13.42 11.83 11.25
CA GLN A 43 13.78 10.48 10.81
C GLN A 43 13.32 10.19 9.38
N LYS A 44 14.06 9.30 8.72
CA LYS A 44 13.65 8.77 7.42
C LYS A 44 12.59 7.70 7.64
N HIS A 45 11.43 7.86 7.01
CA HIS A 45 10.39 6.83 7.01
C HIS A 45 10.68 5.76 5.95
N GLY A 46 10.45 4.50 6.28
CA GLY A 46 10.48 3.34 5.39
C GLY A 46 9.12 3.05 4.77
N TYR A 47 9.10 2.70 3.49
CA TYR A 47 7.88 2.37 2.76
C TYR A 47 8.07 1.11 1.92
N HIS A 48 7.07 0.23 1.93
CA HIS A 48 6.98 -0.92 1.05
C HIS A 48 5.52 -1.32 0.85
N PHE A 49 5.29 -2.35 0.04
CA PHE A 49 4.00 -3.01 -0.06
C PHE A 49 4.14 -4.48 0.33
N ILE A 50 3.18 -4.95 1.12
CA ILE A 50 3.06 -6.35 1.51
C ILE A 50 1.99 -6.97 0.62
N GLU A 51 2.33 -8.05 -0.07
CA GLU A 51 1.36 -8.98 -0.64
C GLU A 51 0.87 -9.89 0.47
N ASN A 52 -0.37 -9.66 0.93
CA ASN A 52 -0.97 -10.48 1.97
C ASN A 52 -1.37 -11.85 1.41
N LYS A 53 -2.10 -11.84 0.29
CA LYS A 53 -2.50 -13.03 -0.45
C LYS A 53 -3.02 -12.67 -1.85
N LEU A 54 -2.99 -13.65 -2.73
CA LEU A 54 -3.74 -13.69 -3.97
C LEU A 54 -4.74 -14.85 -3.87
N GLU A 55 -6.02 -14.53 -3.80
CA GLU A 55 -7.10 -15.50 -3.57
C GLU A 55 -7.93 -15.67 -4.84
N ASN A 56 -8.20 -16.93 -5.23
CA ASN A 56 -9.18 -17.25 -6.25
C ASN A 56 -10.46 -17.71 -5.57
N LYS A 57 -11.60 -17.09 -5.88
CA LYS A 57 -12.90 -17.57 -5.46
C LYS A 57 -13.84 -17.61 -6.65
N ASP A 58 -14.28 -18.81 -7.01
CA ASP A 58 -15.23 -19.05 -8.10
C ASP A 58 -14.82 -18.38 -9.44
N GLY A 59 -13.51 -18.32 -9.71
CA GLY A 59 -12.96 -17.69 -10.91
C GLY A 59 -12.65 -16.20 -10.80
N GLU A 60 -13.06 -15.51 -9.74
CA GLU A 60 -12.67 -14.12 -9.45
C GLU A 60 -11.36 -14.09 -8.65
N GLN A 61 -10.33 -13.43 -9.16
CA GLN A 61 -9.10 -13.23 -8.40
C GLN A 61 -9.23 -11.97 -7.53
N THR A 62 -8.80 -12.06 -6.28
CA THR A 62 -8.64 -10.91 -5.39
C THR A 62 -7.22 -10.82 -4.86
N LEU A 63 -6.52 -9.75 -5.22
CA LEU A 63 -5.22 -9.40 -4.67
C LEU A 63 -5.39 -8.55 -3.42
N TYR A 64 -4.82 -9.00 -2.31
CA TYR A 64 -4.80 -8.27 -1.04
C TYR A 64 -3.40 -7.70 -0.79
N LEU A 65 -3.33 -6.38 -0.68
CA LEU A 65 -2.10 -5.63 -0.44
C LEU A 65 -2.22 -4.82 0.85
N THR A 66 -1.10 -4.58 1.52
CA THR A 66 -1.03 -3.64 2.66
C THR A 66 0.13 -2.66 2.46
N LEU A 67 -0.10 -1.37 2.76
CA LEU A 67 0.99 -0.42 2.89
C LEU A 67 1.86 -0.78 4.11
N TYR A 68 3.12 -1.11 3.87
CA TYR A 68 4.14 -1.11 4.92
C TYR A 68 4.64 0.32 5.10
N HIS A 69 4.59 0.82 6.33
CA HIS A 69 5.10 2.13 6.70
C HIS A 69 5.74 2.03 8.08
N ASP A 70 7.04 2.34 8.13
CA ASP A 70 7.82 2.43 9.37
C ASP A 70 8.32 3.86 9.52
N ARG A 71 7.85 4.56 10.55
CA ARG A 71 8.33 5.90 10.87
C ARG A 71 9.69 5.88 11.57
N ASN A 72 10.27 4.72 11.85
CA ASN A 72 11.52 4.57 12.61
C ASN A 72 11.48 5.33 13.96
N ASN A 73 10.34 5.22 14.65
CA ASN A 73 10.05 5.94 15.89
C ASN A 73 10.17 7.48 15.78
N ASP A 74 10.02 8.08 14.60
CA ASP A 74 10.06 9.54 14.44
C ASP A 74 9.01 10.23 15.33
N ILE A 75 9.24 11.48 15.69
CA ILE A 75 8.20 12.28 16.34
C ILE A 75 7.19 12.73 15.29
N GLU A 76 5.90 12.70 15.62
CA GLU A 76 4.84 13.22 14.76
C GLU A 76 4.86 14.75 14.70
N GLY A 77 5.76 15.31 13.89
CA GLY A 77 5.92 16.74 13.68
C GLY A 77 5.01 17.29 12.59
N PHE A 78 5.62 17.76 11.50
CA PHE A 78 4.93 18.45 10.42
C PHE A 78 4.45 17.49 9.32
N ASN A 79 3.43 17.91 8.57
CA ASN A 79 2.91 17.15 7.44
C ASN A 79 3.88 17.20 6.26
N ARG A 80 4.23 16.03 5.72
CA ARG A 80 4.98 15.86 4.48
C ARG A 80 4.20 15.00 3.50
N LYS A 81 4.16 15.46 2.25
CA LYS A 81 3.53 14.71 1.15
C LYS A 81 4.46 13.60 0.68
N VAL A 82 3.91 12.40 0.46
CA VAL A 82 4.62 11.22 -0.04
C VAL A 82 3.87 10.64 -1.23
N TYR A 83 4.62 10.21 -2.23
CA TYR A 83 4.11 9.66 -3.49
C TYR A 83 4.59 8.22 -3.64
N LEU A 84 3.65 7.29 -3.70
CA LEU A 84 3.92 5.86 -3.83
C LEU A 84 3.13 5.29 -5.02
N SER A 85 3.68 4.28 -5.67
CA SER A 85 2.99 3.56 -6.75
C SER A 85 3.24 2.06 -6.60
N VAL A 86 2.20 1.26 -6.45
CA VAL A 86 2.32 -0.20 -6.49
C VAL A 86 2.48 -0.62 -7.95
N PRO A 87 3.57 -1.31 -8.34
CA PRO A 87 3.73 -1.82 -9.69
C PRO A 87 2.82 -3.04 -9.92
N LEU A 88 1.62 -2.81 -10.46
CA LEU A 88 0.66 -3.88 -10.75
C LEU A 88 1.09 -4.77 -11.93
N TRP A 89 2.06 -4.34 -12.74
CA TRP A 89 2.66 -5.18 -13.78
C TRP A 89 3.28 -6.47 -13.23
N ALA A 90 3.68 -6.50 -11.95
CA ALA A 90 4.21 -7.71 -11.31
C ALA A 90 3.16 -8.84 -11.17
N TYR A 91 1.89 -8.51 -11.40
CA TYR A 91 0.76 -9.44 -11.39
C TYR A 91 0.22 -9.76 -12.78
N ALA A 92 0.90 -9.34 -13.84
CA ALA A 92 0.53 -9.71 -15.20
C ALA A 92 0.48 -11.24 -15.35
N GLY A 93 -0.61 -11.75 -15.92
CA GLY A 93 -0.86 -13.19 -16.07
C GLY A 93 -1.39 -13.88 -14.81
N LYS A 94 -1.46 -13.19 -13.67
CA LYS A 94 -2.13 -13.67 -12.44
C LYS A 94 -3.47 -12.98 -12.20
N LEU A 95 -3.53 -11.69 -12.51
CA LEU A 95 -4.73 -10.87 -12.52
C LEU A 95 -5.14 -10.54 -13.95
N HIS A 96 -6.45 -10.47 -14.16
CA HIS A 96 -7.13 -10.14 -15.40
C HIS A 96 -8.04 -8.93 -15.20
N LYS A 97 -8.44 -8.31 -16.31
CA LYS A 97 -9.30 -7.12 -16.27
C LYS A 97 -10.59 -7.42 -15.48
N GLY A 98 -10.87 -6.63 -14.47
CA GLY A 98 -12.04 -6.80 -13.59
C GLY A 98 -11.78 -7.57 -12.30
N ASP A 99 -10.60 -8.20 -12.14
CA ASP A 99 -10.21 -8.81 -10.86
C ASP A 99 -10.04 -7.75 -9.77
N LYS A 100 -10.24 -8.13 -8.50
CA LYS A 100 -10.30 -7.17 -7.40
C LYS A 100 -8.91 -6.92 -6.79
N ILE A 101 -8.64 -5.67 -6.43
CA ILE A 101 -7.49 -5.27 -5.62
C ILE A 101 -8.01 -4.66 -4.33
N VAL A 102 -7.74 -5.29 -3.20
CA VAL A 102 -8.03 -4.78 -1.86
C VAL A 102 -6.74 -4.22 -1.29
N PHE A 103 -6.68 -2.90 -1.10
CA PHE A 103 -5.52 -2.21 -0.55
C PHE A 103 -5.79 -1.75 0.88
N ASN A 104 -5.10 -2.36 1.83
CA ASN A 104 -5.17 -2.07 3.25
C ASN A 104 -4.16 -0.98 3.63
N ILE A 105 -4.59 -0.07 4.48
CA ILE A 105 -3.79 1.07 4.93
C ILE A 105 -4.25 1.51 6.31
N ARG A 106 -3.30 1.77 7.21
CA ARG A 106 -3.62 2.40 8.49
C ARG A 106 -3.67 3.91 8.30
N THR A 107 -4.76 4.54 8.75
CA THR A 107 -4.90 5.98 8.74
C THR A 107 -5.07 6.56 10.13
N TYR A 108 -4.77 7.84 10.27
CA TYR A 108 -5.04 8.58 11.50
C TYR A 108 -6.53 8.64 11.87
N LYS A 109 -7.42 8.67 10.87
CA LYS A 109 -8.85 8.90 11.08
C LYS A 109 -9.66 7.60 11.25
N GLU A 110 -9.33 6.58 10.48
CA GLU A 110 -10.13 5.35 10.39
C GLU A 110 -9.46 4.15 11.09
N GLY A 111 -8.22 4.30 11.56
CA GLY A 111 -7.41 3.15 11.95
C GLY A 111 -7.07 2.29 10.72
N MET A 112 -7.04 0.97 10.88
CA MET A 112 -6.85 0.07 9.73
C MET A 112 -8.11 0.06 8.86
N THR A 113 -7.97 0.45 7.60
CA THR A 113 -9.07 0.55 6.62
C THR A 113 -8.61 0.03 5.26
N SER A 114 -9.55 -0.17 4.33
CA SER A 114 -9.26 -0.69 3.00
C SER A 114 -9.88 0.17 1.90
N ARG A 115 -9.28 0.13 0.71
CA ARG A 115 -9.84 0.67 -0.52
C ARG A 115 -9.86 -0.43 -1.59
N ILE A 116 -10.94 -0.47 -2.37
CA ILE A 116 -11.14 -1.49 -3.41
C ILE A 116 -10.95 -0.85 -4.78
N PHE A 117 -10.17 -1.53 -5.62
CA PHE A 117 -9.94 -1.20 -7.02
C PHE A 117 -10.11 -2.44 -7.88
N TYR A 118 -10.06 -2.25 -9.20
CA TYR A 118 -10.17 -3.33 -10.17
C TYR A 118 -8.92 -3.39 -11.06
N PHE A 119 -8.52 -4.61 -11.44
CA PHE A 119 -7.37 -4.87 -12.30
C PHE A 119 -7.68 -4.56 -13.78
#